data_AF-A0A6M8BFG3-F1
#
_entry.id   AF-A0A6M8BFG3-F1
#
_cell.length_a   1.000
_cell.length_b   1.000
_cell.length_c   1.000
_cell.angle_alpha   90.00
_cell.angle_beta   90.00
_cell.angle_gamma   90.00
#
_symmetry.space_group_name_H-M   'P 1'
#
loop_
_entity.id
_entity.type
_entity.pdbx_description
1 polymer ?
#
loop_
_entity_poly.entity_id
_entity_poly.type
_entity_poly.pdbx_seq_one_letter_code
_entity_poly.pdbx_strand_id
1 'polypeptide(L)' 'MIGSTVNIADVFRFAEDRGCTLRISMMDNRLLYWVESRYFIGRPYSQMNDLVEFLETLPPVMPGEAAANFSL' A
#
# COMPACT_ATOMS: atom_id res chain seq x y z
N MET A 1 -17.59 19.16 -3.62
CA MET A 1 -16.70 18.00 -3.69
C MET A 1 -16.62 17.41 -2.31
N ILE A 2 -17.26 16.27 -2.08
CA ILE A 2 -17.16 15.56 -0.81
C ILE A 2 -15.72 15.04 -0.77
N GLY A 3 -14.89 15.62 0.10
CA GLY A 3 -13.54 15.16 0.33
C GLY A 3 -13.62 13.77 0.95
N SER A 4 -13.56 12.74 0.09
CA SER A 4 -13.48 11.36 0.53
C SER A 4 -12.24 11.22 1.40
N THR A 5 -12.46 11.11 2.71
CA THR A 5 -11.37 10.84 3.64
C THR A 5 -10.84 9.46 3.29
N VAL A 6 -9.60 9.38 2.79
CA VAL A 6 -8.97 8.10 2.47
C VAL A 6 -8.85 7.29 3.76
N ASN A 7 -9.54 6.16 3.80
CA ASN A 7 -9.56 5.28 4.95
C ASN A 7 -8.36 4.32 4.86
N ILE A 8 -7.56 4.24 5.93
CA ILE A 8 -6.38 3.38 6.00
C ILE A 8 -6.71 1.91 5.72
N ALA A 9 -7.90 1.43 6.10
CA ALA A 9 -8.32 0.05 5.87
C ALA A 9 -8.53 -0.25 4.38
N ASP A 10 -9.02 0.74 3.61
CA ASP A 10 -9.20 0.60 2.17
C ASP A 10 -7.86 0.62 1.45
N VAL A 11 -6.92 1.47 1.90
CA VAL A 11 -5.55 1.51 1.36
C VAL A 11 -4.80 0.21 1.64
N PHE A 12 -5.02 -0.39 2.82
CA PHE A 12 -4.42 -1.68 3.15
C PHE A 12 -4.87 -2.78 2.19
N ARG A 13 -6.19 -2.92 1.99
CA ARG A 13 -6.75 -3.88 1.02
C ARG A 13 -6.25 -3.60 -0.39
N PHE A 14 -6.18 -2.34 -0.77
CA PHE A 14 -5.69 -1.96 -2.08
C PHE A 14 -4.23 -2.32 -2.28
N ALA A 15 -3.37 -2.14 -1.27
CA ALA A 15 -1.99 -2.60 -1.33
C ALA A 15 -1.92 -4.12 -1.46
N GLU A 16 -2.74 -4.87 -0.72
CA GLU A 16 -2.80 -6.34 -0.81
C GLU A 16 -3.24 -6.82 -2.21
N ASP A 17 -4.23 -6.18 -2.83
CA ASP A 17 -4.65 -6.45 -4.21
C ASP A 17 -3.53 -6.21 -5.24
N ARG A 18 -2.59 -5.31 -4.90
CA ARG A 18 -1.36 -5.05 -5.67
C ARG A 18 -0.16 -5.89 -5.20
N GLY A 19 -0.37 -6.89 -4.33
CA GLY A 19 0.70 -7.79 -3.85
C GLY A 19 1.69 -7.13 -2.91
N CYS A 20 1.27 -6.03 -2.29
CA CYS A 20 2.10 -5.21 -1.43
C CYS A 20 1.58 -5.23 0.00
N THR A 21 2.49 -5.06 0.95
CA THR A 21 2.18 -4.81 2.36
C THR A 21 2.31 -3.32 2.63
N LEU A 22 1.25 -2.71 3.18
CA LEU A 22 1.29 -1.34 3.64
C LEU A 22 2.11 -1.23 4.91
N ARG A 23 3.01 -0.24 4.95
CA ARG A 23 3.87 0.07 6.09
C ARG A 23 3.64 1.51 6.51
N ILE A 24 3.58 1.70 7.82
CA ILE A 24 3.33 3.00 8.44
C ILE A 24 4.35 3.15 9.56
N SER A 25 5.05 4.28 9.58
CA SER A 25 5.95 4.62 10.68
C SER A 25 5.79 6.08 11.06
N MET A 26 6.14 6.39 12.31
CA MET A 26 6.18 7.75 12.81
C MET A 26 7.64 8.20 12.89
N MET A 27 7.98 9.28 12.20
CA MET A 27 9.31 9.89 12.21
C MET A 27 9.17 11.40 12.37
N ASP A 28 9.88 11.98 13.33
CA ASP A 28 9.84 13.43 13.64
C ASP A 28 8.41 13.98 13.79
N ASN A 29 7.55 13.24 14.51
CA ASN A 29 6.15 13.58 14.74
C ASN A 29 5.29 13.66 13.45
N ARG A 30 5.73 12.99 12.37
CA ARG A 30 5.00 12.84 11.11
C ARG A 30 4.81 11.37 10.79
N LEU A 31 3.64 11.04 10.24
CA LEU A 31 3.37 9.71 9.70
C LEU A 31 3.95 9.60 8.30
N LEU A 32 4.66 8.50 8.06
CA LEU A 32 5.18 8.12 6.75
C LEU A 32 4.52 6.81 6.34
N TYR A 33 4.12 6.74 5.08
CA TYR A 33 3.43 5.62 4.47
C TYR A 33 4.23 5.11 3.28
N TRP A 34 4.44 3.81 3.19
CA TRP A 34 5.01 3.19 2.00
C TRP A 34 4.48 1.78 1.85
N VAL A 35 4.75 1.19 0.71
CA VAL A 35 4.39 -0.20 0.42
C VAL A 35 5.65 -0.99 0.13
N GLU A 36 5.67 -2.24 0.55
CA GLU A 36 6.75 -3.17 0.25
C GLU A 36 6.18 -4.49 -0.29
N SER A 37 6.92 -5.14 -1.17
CA SER A 37 6.63 -6.49 -1.65
C SER A 37 7.91 -7.31 -1.60
N ARG A 38 7.83 -8.59 -2.00
CA ARG A 38 9.02 -9.44 -2.13
C ARG A 38 10.05 -8.93 -3.15
N TYR A 39 9.65 -8.04 -4.05
CA TYR A 39 10.47 -7.58 -5.17
C TYR A 39 10.95 -6.13 -5.05
N PHE A 40 10.27 -5.30 -4.26
CA PHE A 40 10.60 -3.89 -4.13
C PHE A 40 10.17 -3.32 -2.79
N ILE A 41 10.86 -2.25 -2.37
CA ILE A 41 10.46 -1.40 -1.25
C ILE A 41 10.18 -0.02 -1.83
N GLY A 42 8.95 0.46 -1.63
CA GLY A 42 8.49 1.76 -2.10
C GLY A 42 9.13 2.92 -1.33
N ARG A 43 9.04 4.12 -1.89
CA ARG A 43 9.48 5.34 -1.21
C ARG A 43 8.45 5.74 -0.13
N PRO A 44 8.89 6.36 0.97
CA PRO A 44 7.98 6.90 1.97
C PRO A 44 7.28 8.16 1.48
N TYR A 45 5.97 8.20 1.67
CA TYR A 45 5.09 9.34 1.41
C TYR A 45 4.61 9.95 2.72
N SER A 46 4.48 11.27 2.76
CA SER A 46 3.97 12.00 3.93
C SER A 46 2.44 12.12 3.92
N GLN A 47 1.82 11.94 2.75
CA GLN A 47 0.38 11.95 2.56
C GLN A 47 -0.07 10.61 2.01
N MET A 48 -1.22 10.13 2.49
CA MET A 48 -1.74 8.84 2.07
C MET A 48 -2.28 8.87 0.64
N ASN A 49 -2.76 10.02 0.16
CA ASN A 49 -3.23 10.16 -1.23
C ASN A 49 -2.11 9.90 -2.23
N ASP A 50 -0.91 10.43 -2.00
CA ASP A 50 0.25 10.21 -2.87
C ASP A 50 0.61 8.72 -2.97
N LEU A 51 0.45 7.97 -1.86
CA LEU A 51 0.65 6.53 -1.86
C LEU A 51 -0.44 5.80 -2.66
N VAL A 52 -1.70 6.23 -2.56
CA VAL A 52 -2.80 5.65 -3.33
C VAL A 52 -2.59 5.90 -4.82
N GLU A 53 -2.21 7.10 -5.23
CA GLU A 53 -1.86 7.42 -6.62
C GLU A 53 -0.72 6.52 -7.11
N PHE A 54 0.30 6.28 -6.29
CA PHE A 54 1.36 5.32 -6.63
C PHE A 54 0.82 3.89 -6.78
N LEU A 55 0.01 3.41 -5.83
CA LEU A 55 -0.59 2.09 -5.87
C LEU A 55 -1.44 1.89 -7.14
N GLU A 56 -2.16 2.92 -7.59
CA GLU A 56 -2.94 2.90 -8.84
C GLU A 56 -2.09 2.60 -10.08
N THR A 57 -0.82 3.02 -10.09
CA THR A 57 0.11 2.76 -11.19
C THR A 57 0.66 1.33 -11.23
N LEU A 58 0.58 0.58 -10.12
CA LEU A 58 1.11 -0.79 -10.07
C LEU A 58 0.19 -1.76 -10.82
N PRO A 59 0.69 -2.82 -11.47
CA PRO A 59 -0.20 -3.84 -12.02
C PRO A 59 -0.96 -4.56 -10.88
N PRO A 60 -2.24 -4.95 -11.08
CA PRO A 60 -2.93 -5.84 -10.15
C PRO A 60 -2.25 -7.21 -10.11
N VAL A 61 -2.19 -7.84 -8.93
CA VAL A 61 -1.71 -9.22 -8.85
C VAL A 61 -2.74 -10.14 -9.49
N MET A 62 -2.31 -10.91 -10.49
CA MET A 62 -3.19 -11.91 -11.09
C MET A 62 -3.56 -12.98 -10.03
N PRO A 63 -4.82 -13.41 -9.97
CA PRO A 63 -5.25 -14.49 -9.09
C PRO A 63 -4.54 -15.80 -9.50
N GLY A 64 -3.41 -16.05 -8.84
CA GLY A 64 -2.46 -17.12 -9.17
C GLY A 64 -1.14 -16.98 -8.41
N GLU A 65 -0.71 -15.76 -8.09
CA GLU A 65 0.50 -15.51 -7.27
C GLU A 65 0.20 -15.27 -5.78
N ALA A 66 -0.98 -14.77 -5.43
CA ALA A 66 -1.35 -14.50 -4.03
C ALA A 66 -1.52 -15.77 -3.17
N ALA A 67 -1.77 -16.93 -3.79
CA ALA A 67 -2.04 -18.19 -3.09
C ALA A 67 -0.77 -18.94 -2.63
N ALA A 68 0.43 -18.52 -3.03
CA ALA A 68 1.65 -19.28 -2.77
C ALA A 68 2.32 -18.99 -1.40
N ASN A 69 1.82 -18.03 -0.60
CA ASN A 69 2.53 -17.56 0.60
C ASN A 69 1.80 -17.75 1.95
N PHE A 70 0.68 -18.47 1.99
CA PHE A 70 0.04 -18.88 3.26
C PHE A 70 0.15 -20.39 3.50
N SER A 71 1.36 -20.93 3.38
CA SER A 71 1.68 -22.28 3.88
C SER A 71 2.95 -22.23 4.70
N LEU A 72 2.79 -21.83 5.97
CA LEU A 72 3.71 -22.12 7.07
C LEU A 72 2.89 -22.61 8.26
#